data_AF-A0A1F6LR14-F1
#
_entry.id   AF-A0A1F6LR14-F1
#
_cell.length_a   1.000
_cell.length_b   1.000
_cell.length_c   1.000
_cell.angle_alpha   90.00
_cell.angle_beta   90.00
_cell.angle_gamma   90.00
#
_symmetry.space_group_name_H-M   'P 1'
#
loop_
_entity.id
_entity.type
_entity.pdbx_description
1 polymer ?
#
loop_
_entity_poly.entity_id
_entity_poly.type
_entity_poly.pdbx_seq_one_letter_code
_entity_poly.pdbx_strand_id
1 'polypeptide(L)'
;MPLDEHVISEKVLGSSNPVARFGRSVSSSVTGIFFGIVLIVGSFGLLWWGEQQHEYSKDVAALPLVTSVSAGHSGAIKVQAVPVVSAPLQAPIVNQSVLYYEYRKQEFKKVKEMKTETRTVQREGKDVQQTIEKEVLIDKWFDVASEKKWAGFSVGGASVEGAAASLGYIELKKFFDKETPVSSDAPLNVVQKTRETVVGIPVGIPLLVVGSVNADVITNGAPFIITDSNDAALVAAIQSSESRAYWGFKIVAWLLMTIGFVMLFGPVAALLNVLPGLGKLFNGILFLVFGVVSASIVMLGTIVIRYWWAVLIVLVAVIVLAVIKMKRGGTAASA
;
A
#
# COMPACT_ATOMS: atom_id res chain seq x y z
N MET A 1 -2.41 -11.07 30.95
CA MET A 1 -2.11 -12.51 31.06
C MET A 1 -3.05 -13.25 30.10
N PRO A 2 -2.60 -14.27 29.34
CA PRO A 2 -3.52 -15.17 28.64
C PRO A 2 -4.55 -15.71 29.63
N LEU A 3 -5.82 -15.69 29.25
CA LEU A 3 -6.90 -16.18 30.11
C LEU A 3 -7.09 -17.69 30.00
N ASP A 4 -6.93 -18.25 28.79
CA ASP A 4 -6.88 -19.69 28.53
C ASP A 4 -5.95 -19.96 27.33
N GLU A 5 -5.16 -21.04 27.43
CA GLU A 5 -4.30 -21.55 26.36
C GLU A 5 -4.80 -22.93 25.97
N HIS A 6 -5.25 -23.08 24.73
CA HIS A 6 -5.72 -24.36 24.22
C HIS A 6 -4.94 -24.74 22.96
N VAL A 7 -4.49 -25.99 22.92
CA VAL A 7 -3.85 -26.57 21.75
C VAL A 7 -4.96 -27.01 20.80
N ILE A 8 -5.12 -26.28 19.70
CA ILE A 8 -6.18 -26.52 18.71
C ILE A 8 -5.77 -27.63 17.75
N SER A 9 -4.47 -27.74 17.48
CA SER A 9 -3.93 -28.72 16.55
C SER A 9 -2.54 -29.15 16.98
N GLU A 10 -2.39 -30.46 17.11
CA GLU A 10 -1.10 -31.12 17.23
C GLU A 10 -0.79 -31.82 15.92
N LYS A 11 0.25 -31.38 15.23
CA LYS A 11 0.78 -32.08 14.06
C LYS A 11 2.11 -32.70 14.42
N VAL A 12 2.15 -34.03 14.42
CA VAL A 12 3.40 -34.78 14.57
C VAL A 12 4.25 -34.51 13.32
N LEU A 13 5.35 -33.76 13.49
CA LEU A 13 6.24 -33.43 12.39
C LEU A 13 7.11 -34.63 11.99
N GLY A 14 7.41 -35.54 12.93
CA GLY A 14 8.26 -36.72 12.74
C GLY A 14 9.19 -37.00 13.92
N SER A 15 10.05 -38.03 13.80
CA SER A 15 11.02 -38.40 14.86
C SER A 15 11.96 -37.23 15.21
N SER A 16 12.18 -36.99 16.51
CA SER A 16 13.13 -36.00 17.03
C SER A 16 14.58 -36.46 16.94
N ASN A 17 14.82 -37.68 16.42
CA ASN A 17 16.17 -38.16 16.16
C ASN A 17 16.87 -37.21 15.17
N PRO A 18 18.08 -36.70 15.48
CA PRO A 18 18.79 -35.74 14.65
C PRO A 18 18.88 -36.13 13.16
N VAL A 19 19.03 -37.42 12.83
CA VAL A 19 19.09 -37.89 11.42
C VAL A 19 17.74 -37.75 10.70
N ALA A 20 16.64 -38.13 11.35
CA ALA A 20 15.30 -37.99 10.79
C ALA A 20 14.84 -36.52 10.74
N ARG A 21 15.29 -35.70 11.70
CA ARG A 21 15.08 -34.25 11.72
C ARG A 21 15.84 -33.56 10.58
N PHE A 22 17.05 -34.00 10.30
CA PHE A 22 17.88 -33.53 9.20
C PHE A 22 17.29 -33.90 7.82
N GLY A 23 16.84 -35.16 7.63
CA GLY A 23 16.18 -35.55 6.38
C GLY A 23 14.90 -34.73 6.09
N ARG A 24 14.11 -34.42 7.12
CA ARG A 24 12.93 -33.56 7.01
C ARG A 24 13.27 -32.10 6.72
N SER A 25 14.29 -31.53 7.38
CA SER A 25 14.71 -30.15 7.12
C SER A 25 15.18 -30.00 5.67
N VAL A 26 15.95 -30.95 5.14
CA VAL A 26 16.39 -30.97 3.74
C VAL A 26 15.20 -31.07 2.76
N SER A 27 14.24 -31.97 3.01
CA SER A 27 13.04 -32.09 2.16
C SER A 27 12.18 -30.82 2.18
N SER A 28 12.00 -30.20 3.36
CA SER A 28 11.29 -28.92 3.47
C SER A 28 12.04 -27.77 2.79
N SER A 29 13.38 -27.80 2.78
CA SER A 29 14.20 -26.81 2.08
C SER A 29 14.03 -26.87 0.56
N VAL A 30 13.81 -28.05 -0.04
CA VAL A 30 13.54 -28.19 -1.49
C VAL A 30 12.22 -27.52 -1.87
N THR A 31 11.18 -27.65 -1.03
CA THR A 31 9.92 -26.92 -1.23
C THR A 31 10.12 -25.41 -1.11
N GLY A 32 11.02 -24.99 -0.20
CA GLY A 32 11.45 -23.60 -0.06
C GLY A 32 12.10 -23.03 -1.34
N ILE A 33 12.87 -23.82 -2.09
CA ILE A 33 13.47 -23.38 -3.36
C ILE A 33 12.38 -22.99 -4.37
N PHE A 34 11.38 -23.85 -4.57
CA PHE A 34 10.29 -23.57 -5.52
C PHE A 34 9.56 -22.28 -5.14
N PHE A 35 9.22 -22.13 -3.87
CA PHE A 35 8.59 -20.90 -3.38
C PHE A 35 9.51 -19.68 -3.56
N GLY A 36 10.81 -19.83 -3.32
CA GLY A 36 11.80 -18.78 -3.55
C GLY A 36 11.87 -18.30 -5.00
N ILE A 37 11.81 -19.23 -5.97
CA ILE A 37 11.72 -18.89 -7.40
C ILE A 37 10.44 -18.10 -7.70
N VAL A 38 9.30 -18.53 -7.16
CA VAL A 38 8.03 -17.82 -7.33
C VAL A 38 8.12 -16.39 -6.78
N LEU A 39 8.75 -16.17 -5.62
CA LEU A 39 8.97 -14.84 -5.05
C LEU A 39 9.87 -13.96 -5.94
N ILE A 40 10.91 -14.53 -6.55
CA ILE A 40 11.79 -13.80 -7.47
C ILE A 40 11.02 -13.39 -8.73
N VAL A 41 10.22 -14.29 -9.32
CA VAL A 41 9.40 -13.94 -10.48
C VAL A 41 8.35 -12.90 -10.10
N GLY A 42 7.71 -13.07 -8.94
CA GLY A 42 6.72 -12.14 -8.41
C GLY A 42 7.28 -10.73 -8.15
N SER A 43 8.55 -10.62 -7.72
CA SER A 43 9.18 -9.32 -7.51
C SER A 43 9.37 -8.54 -8.81
N PHE A 44 9.72 -9.20 -9.93
CA PHE A 44 9.75 -8.56 -11.25
C PHE A 44 8.36 -8.10 -11.70
N GLY A 45 7.33 -8.91 -11.46
CA GLY A 45 5.94 -8.51 -11.73
C GLY A 45 5.54 -7.27 -10.93
N LEU A 46 5.94 -7.20 -9.66
CA LEU A 46 5.69 -6.04 -8.79
C LEU A 46 6.46 -4.80 -9.25
N LEU A 47 7.71 -4.94 -9.70
CA LEU A 47 8.48 -3.84 -10.29
C LEU A 47 7.83 -3.31 -11.56
N TRP A 48 7.37 -4.21 -12.45
CA TRP A 48 6.66 -3.84 -13.66
C TRP A 48 5.39 -3.05 -13.33
N TRP A 49 4.58 -3.55 -12.40
CA TRP A 49 3.37 -2.87 -11.93
C TRP A 49 3.68 -1.50 -11.33
N GLY A 50 4.76 -1.41 -10.55
CA GLY A 50 5.21 -0.15 -9.93
C GLY A 50 5.68 0.89 -10.94
N GLU A 51 6.35 0.48 -12.02
CA GLU A 51 6.82 1.40 -13.08
C GLU A 51 5.68 1.87 -14.01
N GLN A 52 4.62 1.07 -14.15
CA GLN A 52 3.43 1.40 -14.96
C GLN A 52 2.46 2.37 -14.27
N GLN A 53 2.73 2.79 -13.02
CA GLN A 53 1.86 3.72 -12.32
C GLN A 53 1.79 5.06 -13.04
N HIS A 54 0.56 5.56 -13.25
CA HIS A 54 0.30 6.83 -13.92
C HIS A 54 0.66 8.01 -13.00
N GLU A 55 1.38 9.00 -13.53
CA GLU A 55 1.86 10.17 -12.78
C GLU A 55 0.83 11.31 -12.84
N TYR A 56 -0.25 11.20 -12.05
CA TYR A 56 -1.29 12.22 -11.93
C TYR A 56 -0.74 13.60 -11.51
N SER A 57 0.37 13.66 -10.77
CA SER A 57 1.00 14.93 -10.40
C SER A 57 1.36 15.79 -11.61
N LYS A 58 1.85 15.18 -12.70
CA LYS A 58 2.22 15.90 -13.93
C LYS A 58 1.00 16.38 -14.68
N ASP A 59 -0.03 15.53 -14.76
CA ASP A 59 -1.29 15.89 -15.42
C ASP A 59 -1.93 17.08 -14.71
N VAL A 60 -2.08 17.01 -13.38
CA VAL A 60 -2.65 18.09 -12.56
C VAL A 60 -1.81 19.36 -12.64
N ALA A 61 -0.48 19.25 -12.64
CA ALA A 61 0.40 20.40 -12.79
C ALA A 61 0.23 21.11 -14.15
N ALA A 62 -0.03 20.35 -15.22
CA ALA A 62 -0.21 20.88 -16.56
C ALA A 62 -1.58 21.55 -16.80
N LEU A 63 -2.58 21.28 -15.95
CA LEU A 63 -3.90 21.87 -16.08
C LEU A 63 -3.86 23.40 -15.84
N PRO A 64 -4.69 24.18 -16.56
CA PRO A 64 -4.81 25.61 -16.31
C PRO A 64 -5.54 25.87 -14.99
N LEU A 65 -5.02 26.82 -14.22
CA LEU A 65 -5.67 27.34 -13.00
C LEU A 65 -6.53 28.55 -13.35
N VAL A 66 -7.82 28.47 -13.05
CA VAL A 66 -8.80 29.55 -13.27
C VAL A 66 -9.53 29.89 -11.98
N THR A 67 -9.98 31.14 -11.86
CA THR A 67 -10.77 31.64 -10.72
C THR A 67 -12.27 31.65 -11.01
N SER A 68 -12.64 31.59 -12.29
CA SER A 68 -14.03 31.47 -12.74
C SER A 68 -14.10 30.60 -14.00
N VAL A 69 -15.18 29.85 -14.11
CA VAL A 69 -15.53 29.05 -15.27
C VAL A 69 -16.43 29.92 -16.14
N SER A 70 -15.95 30.34 -17.31
CA SER A 70 -16.78 31.07 -18.28
C SER A 70 -17.45 30.11 -19.27
N ALA A 71 -18.63 30.51 -19.75
CA ALA A 71 -19.36 29.81 -20.79
C ALA A 71 -18.45 29.59 -22.02
N GLY A 72 -18.10 28.34 -22.30
CA GLY A 72 -17.21 27.94 -23.40
C GLY A 72 -15.97 27.14 -22.99
N HIS A 73 -15.67 27.03 -21.68
CA HIS A 73 -14.65 26.09 -21.22
C HIS A 73 -15.15 24.64 -21.36
N SER A 74 -14.33 23.81 -22.01
CA SER A 74 -14.57 22.37 -22.12
C SER A 74 -13.24 21.65 -21.93
N GLY A 75 -13.17 20.73 -20.96
CA GLY A 75 -11.95 19.98 -20.66
C GLY A 75 -11.60 19.96 -19.17
N ALA A 76 -10.47 19.32 -18.83
CA ALA A 76 -9.97 19.27 -17.46
C ALA A 76 -9.34 20.62 -17.08
N ILE A 77 -9.75 21.17 -15.93
CA ILE A 77 -9.21 22.43 -15.40
C ILE A 77 -9.09 22.37 -13.88
N LYS A 78 -8.39 23.35 -13.31
CA LYS A 78 -8.34 23.60 -11.87
C LYS A 78 -9.04 24.91 -11.58
N VAL A 79 -10.02 24.88 -10.68
CA VAL A 79 -10.79 26.06 -10.28
C VAL A 79 -10.51 26.37 -8.81
N GLN A 80 -9.98 27.54 -8.51
CA GLN A 80 -9.77 27.99 -7.13
C GLN A 80 -10.67 29.18 -6.80
N ALA A 81 -11.67 28.95 -5.96
CA ALA A 81 -12.57 30.00 -5.49
C ALA A 81 -13.22 29.63 -4.16
N VAL A 82 -13.82 30.62 -3.48
CA VAL A 82 -14.68 30.36 -2.33
C VAL A 82 -15.97 29.71 -2.82
N PRO A 83 -16.34 28.53 -2.29
CA PRO A 83 -17.53 27.82 -2.72
C PRO A 83 -18.78 28.59 -2.31
N VAL A 84 -19.73 28.70 -3.25
CA VAL A 84 -21.07 29.21 -2.98
C VAL A 84 -21.96 28.00 -2.70
N VAL A 85 -22.53 27.94 -1.50
CA VAL A 85 -23.33 26.81 -1.03
C VAL A 85 -24.79 27.22 -1.04
N SER A 86 -25.62 26.52 -1.83
CA SER A 86 -27.03 26.86 -1.99
C SER A 86 -27.87 26.50 -0.76
N ALA A 87 -27.53 25.40 -0.09
CA ALA A 87 -28.14 24.96 1.16
C ALA A 87 -27.05 24.36 2.08
N PRO A 88 -26.44 25.16 2.97
CA PRO A 88 -25.38 24.67 3.85
C PRO A 88 -25.91 23.62 4.81
N LEU A 89 -25.09 22.60 5.08
CA LEU A 89 -25.41 21.58 6.07
C LEU A 89 -25.12 22.11 7.48
N GLN A 90 -25.84 21.60 8.47
CA GLN A 90 -25.52 21.83 9.87
C GLN A 90 -24.76 20.61 10.40
N ALA A 91 -23.53 20.84 10.86
CA ALA A 91 -22.72 19.80 11.47
C ALA A 91 -23.43 19.27 12.74
N PRO A 92 -23.59 17.94 12.91
CA PRO A 92 -24.17 17.36 14.11
C PRO A 92 -23.45 17.85 15.37
N ILE A 93 -24.17 17.96 16.49
CA ILE A 93 -23.69 18.39 17.82
C ILE A 93 -23.33 19.89 17.89
N VAL A 94 -22.55 20.40 16.94
CA VAL A 94 -22.01 21.77 16.97
C VAL A 94 -22.97 22.79 16.34
N ASN A 95 -23.92 22.34 15.50
CA ASN A 95 -24.86 23.19 14.77
C ASN A 95 -24.16 24.31 13.98
N GLN A 96 -23.00 24.00 13.42
CA GLN A 96 -22.21 24.91 12.59
C GLN A 96 -22.50 24.67 11.11
N SER A 97 -22.65 25.74 10.33
CA SER A 97 -22.80 25.67 8.88
C SER A 97 -21.52 25.15 8.22
N VAL A 98 -21.62 24.04 7.50
CA VAL A 98 -20.52 23.33 6.86
C VAL A 98 -20.88 22.93 5.43
N LEU A 99 -19.86 22.84 4.59
CA LEU A 99 -19.97 22.30 3.24
C LEU A 99 -20.01 20.76 3.26
N TYR A 100 -19.18 20.16 4.10
CA TYR A 100 -19.06 18.71 4.29
C TYR A 100 -18.90 18.41 5.77
N TYR A 101 -19.48 17.31 6.24
CA TYR A 101 -19.11 16.73 7.52
C TYR A 101 -19.04 15.21 7.46
N GLU A 102 -18.22 14.69 8.36
CA GLU A 102 -18.14 13.29 8.74
C GLU A 102 -18.34 13.19 10.25
N TYR A 103 -19.43 12.53 10.64
CA TYR A 103 -19.73 12.18 12.01
C TYR A 103 -19.35 10.73 12.24
N ARG A 104 -18.64 10.46 13.34
CA ARG A 104 -18.35 9.11 13.81
C ARG A 104 -18.66 9.00 15.29
N LYS A 105 -19.33 7.91 15.64
CA LYS A 105 -19.51 7.45 17.01
C LYS A 105 -18.81 6.12 17.18
N GLN A 106 -17.86 6.08 18.11
CA GLN A 106 -17.05 4.91 18.40
C GLN A 106 -17.24 4.47 19.84
N GLU A 107 -17.24 3.16 20.07
CA GLU A 107 -17.26 2.54 21.39
C GLU A 107 -15.94 1.82 21.64
N PHE A 108 -15.33 2.10 22.77
CA PHE A 108 -14.15 1.40 23.25
C PHE A 108 -14.58 0.21 24.12
N LYS A 109 -14.22 -1.00 23.69
CA LYS A 109 -14.52 -2.24 24.40
C LYS A 109 -13.25 -3.06 24.56
N LYS A 110 -13.14 -3.73 25.70
CA LYS A 110 -12.21 -4.84 25.88
C LYS A 110 -12.85 -6.08 25.28
N VAL A 111 -12.24 -6.64 24.24
CA VAL A 111 -12.73 -7.85 23.61
C VAL A 111 -11.69 -8.95 23.71
N LYS A 112 -12.18 -10.19 23.75
CA LYS A 112 -11.35 -11.39 23.60
C LYS A 112 -11.08 -11.58 22.11
N GLU A 113 -9.81 -11.55 21.72
CA GLU A 113 -9.39 -11.94 20.37
C GLU A 113 -8.46 -13.16 20.47
N MET A 114 -8.71 -14.12 19.59
CA MET A 114 -7.94 -15.34 19.54
C MET A 114 -6.69 -15.10 18.70
N LYS A 115 -5.52 -15.27 19.31
CA LYS A 115 -4.24 -15.19 18.61
C LYS A 115 -3.67 -16.58 18.42
N THR A 116 -3.41 -16.95 17.18
CA THR A 116 -2.77 -18.22 16.85
C THR A 116 -1.25 -18.09 16.91
N GLU A 117 -0.60 -18.91 17.73
CA GLU A 117 0.85 -19.04 17.77
C GLU A 117 1.27 -20.49 17.54
N THR A 118 2.27 -20.71 16.70
CA THR A 118 2.83 -22.04 16.46
C THR A 118 4.10 -22.23 17.28
N ARG A 119 4.15 -23.33 18.05
CA ARG A 119 5.35 -23.73 18.81
C ARG A 119 5.72 -25.18 18.51
N THR A 120 7.01 -25.45 18.42
CA THR A 120 7.51 -26.83 18.32
C THR A 120 7.93 -27.32 19.71
N VAL A 121 7.35 -28.43 20.14
CA VAL A 121 7.66 -29.09 21.43
C VAL A 121 8.12 -30.52 21.16
N GLN A 122 9.11 -30.99 21.93
CA GLN A 122 9.55 -32.38 21.85
C GLN A 122 8.77 -33.22 22.86
N ARG A 123 8.09 -34.27 22.38
CA ARG A 123 7.36 -35.23 23.21
C ARG A 123 7.67 -36.64 22.71
N GLU A 124 8.06 -37.54 23.61
CA GLU A 124 8.30 -38.98 23.33
C GLU A 124 9.23 -39.26 22.13
N GLY A 125 10.30 -38.48 21.97
CA GLY A 125 11.24 -38.69 20.86
C GLY A 125 10.69 -38.29 19.47
N LYS A 126 9.65 -37.44 19.43
CA LYS A 126 9.08 -36.85 18.21
C LYS A 126 8.99 -35.32 18.37
N ASP A 127 9.23 -34.61 17.27
CA ASP A 127 8.93 -33.18 17.19
C ASP A 127 7.43 -33.01 16.89
N VAL A 128 6.71 -32.30 17.74
CA VAL A 128 5.28 -32.02 17.56
C VAL A 128 5.13 -30.51 17.39
N GLN A 129 4.53 -30.09 16.28
CA GLN A 129 4.10 -28.71 16.09
C GLN A 129 2.75 -28.55 16.78
N GLN A 130 2.69 -27.68 17.76
CA GLN A 130 1.47 -27.29 18.43
C GLN A 130 1.06 -25.93 17.90
N THR A 131 -0.17 -25.86 17.42
CA THR A 131 -0.84 -24.58 17.16
C THR A 131 -1.66 -24.24 18.39
N ILE A 132 -1.23 -23.20 19.09
CA ILE A 132 -1.84 -22.74 20.32
C ILE A 132 -2.75 -21.57 19.95
N GLU A 133 -4.01 -21.67 20.33
CA GLU A 133 -4.85 -20.48 20.45
C GLU A 133 -4.63 -19.91 21.83
N LYS A 134 -4.23 -18.65 21.85
CA LYS A 134 -4.13 -17.87 23.06
C LYS A 134 -5.24 -16.84 23.02
N GLU A 135 -6.10 -16.89 24.02
CA GLU A 135 -7.08 -15.83 24.20
C GLU A 135 -6.38 -14.61 24.77
N VAL A 136 -6.38 -13.51 24.02
CA VAL A 136 -5.77 -12.24 24.42
C VAL A 136 -6.85 -11.18 24.54
N LEU A 137 -6.81 -10.44 25.64
CA LEU A 137 -7.62 -9.25 25.81
C LEU A 137 -7.01 -8.12 25.01
N ILE A 138 -7.76 -7.59 24.06
CA ILE A 138 -7.38 -6.41 23.29
C ILE A 138 -8.36 -5.26 23.53
N ASP A 139 -7.78 -4.08 23.52
CA ASP A 139 -8.45 -2.81 23.70
C ASP A 139 -8.71 -2.21 22.31
N LYS A 140 -9.98 -2.15 21.89
CA LYS A 140 -10.32 -1.74 20.51
C LYS A 140 -11.49 -0.77 20.46
N TRP A 141 -11.38 0.19 19.55
CA TRP A 141 -12.47 1.08 19.15
C TRP A 141 -13.31 0.43 18.05
N PHE A 142 -14.62 0.47 18.21
CA PHE A 142 -15.60 -0.04 17.25
C PHE A 142 -16.44 1.11 16.73
N ASP A 143 -16.58 1.25 15.41
CA ASP A 143 -17.49 2.22 14.81
C ASP A 143 -18.94 1.73 14.99
N VAL A 144 -19.77 2.54 15.66
CA VAL A 144 -21.17 2.21 15.99
C VAL A 144 -22.14 3.03 15.14
N ALA A 145 -21.76 4.25 14.80
CA ALA A 145 -22.47 5.05 13.81
C ALA A 145 -21.45 5.86 13.02
N SER A 146 -21.71 6.02 11.72
CA SER A 146 -20.91 6.83 10.81
C SER A 146 -21.83 7.45 9.78
N GLU A 147 -21.73 8.77 9.60
CA GLU A 147 -22.48 9.50 8.59
C GLU A 147 -21.53 10.46 7.87
N LYS A 148 -21.63 10.51 6.53
CA LYS A 148 -20.90 11.45 5.68
C LYS A 148 -21.90 12.18 4.79
N LYS A 149 -21.83 13.50 4.74
CA LYS A 149 -22.78 14.30 3.96
C LYS A 149 -22.13 15.51 3.31
N TRP A 150 -22.52 15.76 2.05
CA TRP A 150 -22.09 16.89 1.24
C TRP A 150 -23.27 17.82 0.98
N ALA A 151 -23.03 19.13 1.10
CA ALA A 151 -23.92 20.15 0.56
C ALA A 151 -23.71 20.25 -0.95
N GLY A 152 -24.74 20.66 -1.69
CA GLY A 152 -24.57 21.13 -3.07
C GLY A 152 -23.85 22.48 -3.07
N PHE A 153 -22.86 22.64 -3.93
CA PHE A 153 -22.07 23.87 -4.02
C PHE A 153 -21.55 24.13 -5.43
N SER A 154 -21.23 25.40 -5.70
CA SER A 154 -20.58 25.84 -6.93
C SER A 154 -19.25 26.53 -6.62
N VAL A 155 -18.24 26.32 -7.46
CA VAL A 155 -16.92 26.94 -7.36
C VAL A 155 -16.61 27.65 -8.66
N GLY A 156 -16.23 28.93 -8.58
CA GLY A 156 -15.91 29.74 -9.77
C GLY A 156 -17.10 29.90 -10.73
N GLY A 157 -18.34 29.80 -10.25
CA GLY A 157 -19.54 29.90 -11.08
C GLY A 157 -20.06 28.57 -11.65
N ALA A 158 -19.30 27.48 -11.54
CA ALA A 158 -19.73 26.15 -11.98
C ALA A 158 -20.19 25.27 -10.80
N SER A 159 -21.28 24.53 -10.99
CA SER A 159 -21.77 23.54 -10.02
C SER A 159 -20.82 22.36 -9.93
N VAL A 160 -20.53 21.87 -8.71
CA VAL A 160 -19.67 20.70 -8.50
C VAL A 160 -20.52 19.47 -8.25
N GLU A 161 -20.47 18.51 -9.16
CA GLU A 161 -21.14 17.22 -9.04
C GLU A 161 -20.14 16.11 -8.74
N GLY A 162 -20.53 15.14 -7.91
CA GLY A 162 -19.69 14.00 -7.58
C GLY A 162 -18.72 14.20 -6.41
N ALA A 163 -18.82 15.31 -5.68
CA ALA A 163 -17.96 15.61 -4.51
C ALA A 163 -17.89 14.48 -3.46
N ALA A 164 -18.95 13.68 -3.33
CA ALA A 164 -18.98 12.50 -2.46
C ALA A 164 -17.93 11.43 -2.82
N ALA A 165 -17.46 11.41 -4.07
CA ALA A 165 -16.47 10.45 -4.56
C ALA A 165 -15.01 10.92 -4.41
N SER A 166 -14.76 12.20 -4.09
CA SER A 166 -13.40 12.78 -4.05
C SER A 166 -13.06 13.37 -2.69
N LEU A 167 -12.44 12.56 -1.83
CA LEU A 167 -11.76 13.02 -0.63
C LEU A 167 -10.33 12.48 -0.68
N GLY A 168 -9.49 13.10 -1.51
CA GLY A 168 -8.09 12.69 -1.66
C GLY A 168 -7.14 13.46 -0.73
N TYR A 169 -7.31 14.79 -0.65
CA TYR A 169 -6.32 15.70 -0.06
C TYR A 169 -6.96 16.90 0.66
N ILE A 170 -8.11 16.73 1.30
CA ILE A 170 -8.74 17.78 2.10
C ILE A 170 -8.29 17.65 3.55
N GLU A 171 -7.79 18.74 4.15
CA GLU A 171 -7.62 18.77 5.60
C GLU A 171 -8.99 18.97 6.28
N LEU A 172 -9.52 17.91 6.88
CA LEU A 172 -10.79 18.00 7.59
C LEU A 172 -10.59 18.67 8.94
N LYS A 173 -11.23 19.82 9.13
CA LYS A 173 -11.22 20.52 10.42
C LYS A 173 -12.02 19.73 11.43
N LYS A 174 -11.42 19.46 12.59
CA LYS A 174 -12.13 18.87 13.73
C LYS A 174 -12.98 19.94 14.40
N PHE A 175 -14.30 19.78 14.34
CA PHE A 175 -15.26 20.66 15.00
C PHE A 175 -15.60 20.17 16.40
N PHE A 176 -15.65 18.85 16.58
CA PHE A 176 -15.95 18.21 17.85
C PHE A 176 -15.15 16.93 18.01
N ASP A 177 -14.57 16.73 19.18
CA ASP A 177 -14.08 15.43 19.63
C ASP A 177 -14.24 15.38 21.14
N LYS A 178 -15.11 14.48 21.57
CA LYS A 178 -15.32 14.23 22.98
C LYS A 178 -15.23 12.74 23.24
N GLU A 179 -14.25 12.38 24.06
CA GLU A 179 -14.27 11.10 24.74
C GLU A 179 -15.07 11.24 26.04
N THR A 180 -16.08 10.40 26.19
CA THR A 180 -16.86 10.30 27.43
C THR A 180 -16.58 8.93 28.06
N PRO A 181 -16.02 8.89 29.28
CA PRO A 181 -15.93 7.64 30.02
C PRO A 181 -17.35 7.20 30.39
N VAL A 182 -17.64 5.93 30.13
CA VAL A 182 -18.93 5.31 30.49
C VAL A 182 -18.75 4.48 31.76
N SER A 183 -17.66 3.71 31.86
CA SER A 183 -17.28 3.01 33.07
C SER A 183 -15.79 2.69 33.05
N SER A 184 -15.07 3.10 34.11
CA SER A 184 -13.62 2.88 34.27
C SER A 184 -13.28 1.41 34.53
N ASP A 185 -14.21 0.67 35.14
CA ASP A 185 -14.04 -0.73 35.58
C ASP A 185 -15.03 -1.67 34.88
N ALA A 186 -15.40 -1.36 33.63
CA ALA A 186 -16.39 -2.16 32.91
C ALA A 186 -15.83 -3.56 32.59
N PRO A 187 -16.64 -4.62 32.79
CA PRO A 187 -16.25 -5.99 32.46
C PRO A 187 -16.11 -6.15 30.93
N LEU A 188 -15.66 -7.34 30.52
CA LEU A 188 -15.42 -7.65 29.11
C LEU A 188 -16.66 -7.40 28.23
N ASN A 189 -16.44 -6.94 26.99
CA ASN A 189 -17.46 -6.62 25.99
C ASN A 189 -18.42 -5.49 26.38
N VAL A 190 -18.19 -4.83 27.52
CA VAL A 190 -18.94 -3.65 27.94
C VAL A 190 -18.23 -2.39 27.44
N VAL A 191 -19.03 -1.42 27.01
CA VAL A 191 -18.55 -0.10 26.59
C VAL A 191 -17.90 0.59 27.79
N GLN A 192 -16.60 0.86 27.68
CA GLN A 192 -15.85 1.58 28.69
C GLN A 192 -15.80 3.08 28.39
N LYS A 193 -15.65 3.42 27.12
CA LYS A 193 -15.62 4.81 26.64
C LYS A 193 -16.42 4.92 25.35
N THR A 194 -17.03 6.07 25.14
CA THR A 194 -17.58 6.46 23.85
C THR A 194 -16.81 7.65 23.33
N ARG A 195 -16.48 7.67 22.04
CA ARG A 195 -15.93 8.83 21.36
C ARG A 195 -16.91 9.28 20.29
N GLU A 196 -17.24 10.55 20.31
CA GLU A 196 -17.98 11.19 19.23
C GLU A 196 -17.08 12.22 18.57
N THR A 197 -16.95 12.12 17.26
CA THR A 197 -16.07 12.98 16.46
C THR A 197 -16.86 13.55 15.31
N VAL A 198 -16.76 14.86 15.12
CA VAL A 198 -17.31 15.59 13.97
C VAL A 198 -16.16 16.34 13.32
N VAL A 199 -15.82 15.96 12.10
CA VAL A 199 -14.84 16.65 11.25
C VAL A 199 -15.52 17.12 9.98
N GLY A 200 -14.98 18.13 9.31
CA GLY A 200 -15.55 18.57 8.04
C GLY A 200 -14.91 19.84 7.48
N ILE A 201 -15.59 20.43 6.51
CA ILE A 201 -15.14 21.63 5.80
C ILE A 201 -16.11 22.77 6.13
N PRO A 202 -15.67 23.83 6.80
CA PRO A 202 -16.54 24.98 7.07
C PRO A 202 -16.80 25.76 5.78
N VAL A 203 -17.94 26.46 5.73
CA VAL A 203 -18.22 27.38 4.62
C VAL A 203 -17.29 28.59 4.66
N GLY A 204 -17.02 29.19 3.49
CA GLY A 204 -16.26 30.45 3.38
C GLY A 204 -14.74 30.30 3.24
N ILE A 205 -14.19 29.08 3.22
CA ILE A 205 -12.78 28.84 2.90
C ILE A 205 -12.62 28.60 1.39
N PRO A 206 -11.61 29.19 0.72
CA PRO A 206 -11.34 28.89 -0.68
C PRO A 206 -11.03 27.41 -0.89
N LEU A 207 -11.62 26.81 -1.92
CA LEU A 207 -11.34 25.45 -2.34
C LEU A 207 -10.74 25.44 -3.74
N LEU A 208 -9.83 24.51 -3.96
CA LEU A 208 -9.31 24.14 -5.26
C LEU A 208 -10.00 22.85 -5.70
N VAL A 209 -10.70 22.93 -6.83
CA VAL A 209 -11.40 21.79 -7.46
C VAL A 209 -10.74 21.48 -8.79
N VAL A 210 -10.24 20.25 -8.92
CA VAL A 210 -9.72 19.68 -10.17
C VAL A 210 -10.78 18.76 -10.73
N GLY A 211 -11.15 18.95 -11.99
CA GLY A 211 -12.17 18.13 -12.63
C GLY A 211 -12.39 18.49 -14.09
N SER A 212 -13.25 17.72 -14.75
CA SER A 212 -13.66 18.01 -16.12
C SER A 212 -14.86 18.96 -16.11
N VAL A 213 -14.73 20.07 -16.82
CA VAL A 213 -15.81 21.02 -17.04
C VAL A 213 -16.53 20.72 -18.33
N ASN A 214 -17.86 20.68 -18.23
CA ASN A 214 -18.78 20.71 -19.35
C ASN A 214 -19.82 21.81 -19.09
N ALA A 215 -19.76 22.88 -19.87
CA ALA A 215 -20.53 24.10 -19.66
C ALA A 215 -20.31 24.67 -18.24
N ASP A 216 -21.33 24.62 -17.37
CA ASP A 216 -21.31 25.18 -16.02
C ASP A 216 -21.26 24.09 -14.93
N VAL A 217 -20.88 22.86 -15.27
CA VAL A 217 -20.78 21.75 -14.32
C VAL A 217 -19.36 21.17 -14.33
N ILE A 218 -18.77 21.08 -13.14
CA ILE A 218 -17.54 20.33 -12.88
C ILE A 218 -17.97 18.91 -12.46
N THR A 219 -17.53 17.92 -13.22
CA THR A 219 -17.88 16.50 -13.00
C THR A 219 -16.65 15.65 -12.71
N ASN A 220 -16.93 14.42 -12.25
CA ASN A 220 -15.94 13.37 -12.02
C ASN A 220 -15.21 12.99 -13.33
N GLY A 221 -14.08 13.63 -13.61
CA GLY A 221 -13.08 13.20 -14.59
C GLY A 221 -11.81 12.75 -13.87
N ALA A 222 -10.99 11.86 -14.43
CA ALA A 222 -9.74 11.47 -13.80
C ALA A 222 -8.64 12.51 -14.12
N PRO A 223 -8.02 13.20 -13.14
CA PRO A 223 -8.29 13.14 -11.69
C PRO A 223 -9.34 14.16 -11.23
N PHE A 224 -10.23 13.73 -10.31
CA PHE A 224 -11.23 14.60 -9.67
C PHE A 224 -10.83 14.79 -8.21
N ILE A 225 -10.46 16.02 -7.86
CA ILE A 225 -9.84 16.33 -6.57
C ILE A 225 -10.47 17.60 -6.01
N ILE A 226 -10.84 17.56 -4.75
CA ILE A 226 -11.21 18.74 -3.97
C ILE A 226 -10.16 18.88 -2.88
N THR A 227 -9.64 20.09 -2.68
CA THR A 227 -8.67 20.41 -1.61
C THR A 227 -8.84 21.85 -1.15
N ASP A 228 -8.46 22.12 0.10
CA ASP A 228 -8.29 23.46 0.67
C ASP A 228 -6.87 24.02 0.49
N SER A 229 -5.97 23.19 -0.05
CA SER A 229 -4.59 23.58 -0.39
C SER A 229 -4.53 24.42 -1.66
N ASN A 230 -3.49 25.26 -1.78
CA ASN A 230 -3.18 25.95 -3.03
C ASN A 230 -2.62 24.97 -4.08
N ASP A 231 -2.56 25.41 -5.34
CA ASP A 231 -2.14 24.57 -6.48
C ASP A 231 -0.76 23.91 -6.29
N ALA A 232 0.23 24.69 -5.85
CA ALA A 232 1.59 24.19 -5.63
C ALA A 232 1.63 23.11 -4.53
N ALA A 233 0.91 23.33 -3.43
CA ALA A 233 0.81 22.38 -2.33
C ALA A 233 0.07 21.10 -2.75
N LEU A 234 -1.00 21.22 -3.55
CA LEU A 234 -1.70 20.06 -4.09
C LEU A 234 -0.78 19.20 -4.96
N VAL A 235 -0.11 19.79 -5.95
CA VAL A 235 0.81 19.07 -6.84
C VAL A 235 1.92 18.38 -6.04
N ALA A 236 2.50 19.07 -5.04
CA ALA A 236 3.52 18.50 -4.17
C ALA A 236 2.98 17.33 -3.33
N ALA A 237 1.74 17.41 -2.83
CA ALA A 237 1.11 16.34 -2.07
C ALA A 237 0.85 15.09 -2.93
N ILE A 238 0.37 15.27 -4.17
CA ILE A 238 0.19 14.17 -5.13
C ILE A 238 1.55 13.54 -5.47
N GLN A 239 2.54 14.37 -5.82
CA GLN A 239 3.89 13.90 -6.17
C GLN A 239 4.55 13.13 -5.01
N SER A 240 4.36 13.60 -3.77
CA SER A 240 4.85 12.90 -2.57
C SER A 240 4.16 11.54 -2.40
N SER A 241 2.84 11.48 -2.60
CA SER A 241 2.08 10.23 -2.53
C SER A 241 2.53 9.22 -3.59
N GLU A 242 2.68 9.67 -4.84
CA GLU A 242 3.17 8.87 -5.95
C GLU A 242 4.60 8.39 -5.71
N SER A 243 5.49 9.26 -5.26
CA SER A 243 6.88 8.91 -4.92
C SER A 243 6.95 7.86 -3.80
N ARG A 244 6.10 7.99 -2.77
CA ARG A 244 6.00 6.99 -1.69
C ARG A 244 5.50 5.64 -2.21
N ALA A 245 4.47 5.64 -3.07
CA ALA A 245 3.97 4.41 -3.68
C ALA A 245 5.05 3.75 -4.56
N TYR A 246 5.69 4.54 -5.42
CA TYR A 246 6.79 4.11 -6.30
C TYR A 246 7.94 3.46 -5.52
N TRP A 247 8.43 4.12 -4.47
CA TRP A 247 9.48 3.56 -3.61
C TRP A 247 8.98 2.37 -2.78
N GLY A 248 7.72 2.40 -2.33
CA GLY A 248 7.09 1.30 -1.63
C GLY A 248 7.11 0.01 -2.45
N PHE A 249 6.73 0.07 -3.73
CA PHE A 249 6.82 -1.09 -4.63
C PHE A 249 8.26 -1.60 -4.78
N LYS A 250 9.26 -0.71 -4.89
CA LYS A 250 10.67 -1.12 -4.99
C LYS A 250 11.18 -1.79 -3.72
N ILE A 251 10.85 -1.24 -2.55
CA ILE A 251 11.25 -1.82 -1.26
C ILE A 251 10.62 -3.20 -1.07
N VAL A 252 9.33 -3.34 -1.39
CA VAL A 252 8.61 -4.62 -1.29
C VAL A 252 9.19 -5.63 -2.30
N ALA A 253 9.42 -5.23 -3.55
CA ALA A 253 10.03 -6.09 -4.56
C ALA A 253 11.45 -6.53 -4.14
N TRP A 254 12.24 -5.61 -3.61
CA TRP A 254 13.57 -5.88 -3.07
C TRP A 254 13.53 -6.92 -1.94
N LEU A 255 12.61 -6.77 -0.98
CA LEU A 255 12.44 -7.72 0.11
C LEU A 255 12.00 -9.09 -0.40
N LEU A 256 11.01 -9.16 -1.29
CA LEU A 256 10.54 -10.41 -1.89
C LEU A 256 11.66 -11.14 -2.63
N MET A 257 12.44 -10.40 -3.43
CA MET A 257 13.59 -10.95 -4.14
C MET A 257 14.67 -11.44 -3.18
N THR A 258 14.98 -10.67 -2.14
CA THR A 258 15.97 -11.05 -1.11
C THR A 258 15.55 -12.34 -0.39
N ILE A 259 14.29 -12.43 0.03
CA ILE A 259 13.73 -13.63 0.67
C ILE A 259 13.78 -14.80 -0.31
N GLY A 260 13.41 -14.59 -1.57
CA GLY A 260 13.45 -15.61 -2.61
C GLY A 260 14.86 -16.17 -2.83
N PHE A 261 15.88 -15.31 -2.90
CA PHE A 261 17.27 -15.74 -2.97
C PHE A 261 17.73 -16.46 -1.72
N VAL A 262 17.42 -15.96 -0.51
CA VAL A 262 17.79 -16.66 0.73
C VAL A 262 17.17 -18.07 0.78
N MET A 263 15.93 -18.23 0.32
CA MET A 263 15.24 -19.53 0.26
C MET A 263 15.88 -20.53 -0.71
N LEU A 264 16.44 -20.08 -1.83
CA LEU A 264 17.20 -20.93 -2.76
C LEU A 264 18.40 -21.62 -2.08
N PHE A 265 18.99 -20.98 -1.07
CA PHE A 265 20.12 -21.52 -0.29
C PHE A 265 19.68 -22.27 0.97
N GLY A 266 18.38 -22.49 1.16
CA GLY A 266 17.81 -23.27 2.28
C GLY A 266 18.45 -24.65 2.49
N PRO A 267 18.77 -25.44 1.44
CA PRO A 267 19.46 -26.72 1.62
C PRO A 267 20.87 -26.56 2.19
N VAL A 268 21.62 -25.55 1.73
CA VAL A 268 22.98 -25.27 2.23
C VAL A 268 22.93 -24.80 3.69
N ALA A 269 21.96 -23.96 4.03
CA ALA A 269 21.72 -23.54 5.42
C ALA A 269 21.38 -24.73 6.34
N ALA A 270 20.63 -25.72 5.84
CA ALA A 270 20.30 -26.93 6.60
C ALA A 270 21.55 -27.76 6.96
N LEU A 271 22.58 -27.78 6.10
CA LEU A 271 23.86 -28.43 6.39
C LEU A 271 24.63 -27.72 7.52
N LEU A 272 24.58 -26.38 7.56
CA LEU A 272 25.31 -25.57 8.55
C LEU A 272 24.63 -25.54 9.92
N ASN A 273 23.34 -25.87 10.01
CA ASN A 273 22.61 -26.00 11.27
C ASN A 273 23.06 -27.18 12.15
N VAL A 274 23.93 -28.07 11.63
CA VAL A 274 24.55 -29.15 12.42
C VAL A 274 25.50 -28.57 13.48
N LEU A 275 26.10 -27.40 13.22
CA LEU A 275 26.96 -26.70 14.18
C LEU A 275 26.14 -25.69 15.01
N PRO A 276 26.25 -25.69 16.35
CA PRO A 276 25.53 -24.73 17.20
C PRO A 276 25.86 -23.28 16.83
N GLY A 277 24.84 -22.43 16.63
CA GLY A 277 24.99 -20.99 16.39
C GLY A 277 25.35 -20.57 14.95
N LEU A 278 26.07 -21.41 14.18
CA LEU A 278 26.50 -21.08 12.81
C LEU A 278 25.33 -20.85 11.85
N GLY A 279 24.26 -21.63 11.97
CA GLY A 279 23.13 -21.50 11.05
C GLY A 279 22.39 -20.16 11.14
N LYS A 280 22.27 -19.56 12.33
CA LYS A 280 21.64 -18.23 12.50
C LYS A 280 22.51 -17.12 11.92
N LEU A 281 23.82 -17.19 12.16
CA LEU A 281 24.81 -16.25 11.59
C LEU A 281 24.84 -16.36 10.06
N PHE A 282 24.84 -17.57 9.53
CA PHE A 282 24.83 -17.82 8.10
C PHE A 282 23.59 -17.21 7.42
N ASN A 283 22.38 -17.46 7.96
CA ASN A 283 21.16 -16.87 7.40
C ASN A 283 21.15 -15.32 7.46
N GLY A 284 21.71 -14.73 8.52
CA GLY A 284 21.88 -13.28 8.61
C GLY A 284 22.84 -12.72 7.55
N ILE A 285 23.97 -13.40 7.34
CA ILE A 285 24.95 -13.05 6.29
C ILE A 285 24.33 -13.22 4.90
N LEU A 286 23.61 -14.32 4.65
CA LEU A 286 22.91 -14.53 3.39
C LEU A 286 21.92 -13.40 3.10
N PHE A 287 21.14 -12.98 4.11
CA PHE A 287 20.20 -11.88 3.94
C PHE A 287 20.91 -10.57 3.62
N LEU A 288 22.05 -10.27 4.24
CA LEU A 288 22.85 -9.09 3.90
C LEU A 288 23.40 -9.15 2.48
N VAL A 289 24.07 -10.25 2.11
CA VAL A 289 24.68 -10.42 0.79
C VAL A 289 23.62 -10.40 -0.31
N PHE A 290 22.56 -11.21 -0.19
CA PHE A 290 21.47 -11.22 -1.15
C PHE A 290 20.63 -9.96 -1.08
N GLY A 291 20.59 -9.26 0.04
CA GLY A 291 20.00 -7.93 0.14
C GLY A 291 20.70 -6.95 -0.79
N VAL A 292 22.04 -6.89 -0.75
CA VAL A 292 22.82 -6.03 -1.66
C VAL A 292 22.64 -6.46 -3.11
N VAL A 293 22.77 -7.75 -3.42
CA VAL A 293 22.59 -8.27 -4.79
C VAL A 293 21.18 -7.98 -5.33
N SER A 294 20.15 -8.20 -4.52
CA SER A 294 18.76 -7.92 -4.89
C SER A 294 18.55 -6.43 -5.13
N ALA A 295 19.15 -5.55 -4.32
CA ALA A 295 19.05 -4.11 -4.52
C ALA A 295 19.65 -3.69 -5.87
N SER A 296 20.81 -4.26 -6.23
CA SER A 296 21.42 -4.04 -7.55
C SER A 296 20.54 -4.54 -8.69
N ILE A 297 19.95 -5.72 -8.56
CA ILE A 297 19.04 -6.29 -9.58
C ILE A 297 17.76 -5.46 -9.70
N VAL A 298 17.17 -5.00 -8.60
CA VAL A 298 15.99 -4.12 -8.61
C VAL A 298 16.30 -2.78 -9.29
N MET A 299 17.48 -2.21 -9.02
CA MET A 299 17.91 -0.96 -9.65
C MET A 299 18.10 -1.15 -11.17
N LEU A 300 18.83 -2.19 -11.59
CA LEU A 300 19.01 -2.50 -13.00
C LEU A 300 17.68 -2.86 -13.67
N GLY A 301 16.84 -3.66 -13.01
CA GLY A 301 15.51 -4.05 -13.48
C GLY A 301 14.62 -2.85 -13.73
N THR A 302 14.65 -1.84 -12.85
CA THR A 302 13.93 -0.57 -13.05
C THR A 302 14.37 0.11 -14.35
N ILE A 303 15.68 0.21 -14.60
CA ILE A 303 16.22 0.84 -15.82
C ILE A 303 15.79 0.04 -17.05
N VAL A 304 15.91 -1.28 -17.01
CA VAL A 304 15.54 -2.16 -18.13
C VAL A 304 14.05 -2.08 -18.42
N ILE A 305 13.19 -2.09 -17.40
CA ILE A 305 11.73 -1.99 -17.57
C ILE A 305 11.35 -0.65 -18.18
N ARG A 306 11.91 0.46 -17.65
CA ARG A 306 11.61 1.81 -18.13
C ARG A 306 12.11 2.07 -19.56
N TYR A 307 13.27 1.53 -19.89
CA TYR A 307 13.94 1.75 -21.18
C TYR A 307 14.00 0.48 -22.05
N TRP A 308 13.03 -0.43 -21.91
CA TRP A 308 13.00 -1.69 -22.65
C TRP A 308 13.03 -1.48 -24.18
N TRP A 309 12.41 -0.39 -24.66
CA TRP A 309 12.45 0.02 -26.05
C TRP A 309 13.86 0.35 -26.55
N ALA A 310 14.73 0.90 -25.69
CA ALA A 310 16.12 1.20 -26.05
C ALA A 310 16.92 -0.10 -26.27
N VAL A 311 16.62 -1.15 -25.50
CA VAL A 311 17.20 -2.49 -25.70
C VAL A 311 16.80 -3.04 -27.07
N LEU A 312 15.55 -2.86 -27.49
CA LEU A 312 15.10 -3.25 -28.84
C LEU A 312 15.84 -2.49 -29.94
N ILE A 313 16.05 -1.18 -29.79
CA ILE A 313 16.79 -0.38 -30.77
C ILE A 313 18.23 -0.90 -30.91
N VAL A 314 18.91 -1.17 -29.80
CA VAL A 314 20.28 -1.73 -29.83
C VAL A 314 20.29 -3.11 -30.48
N LEU A 315 19.33 -3.97 -30.17
CA LEU A 315 19.24 -5.32 -30.73
C LEU A 315 19.00 -5.26 -32.26
N VAL A 316 18.11 -4.38 -32.73
CA VAL A 316 17.90 -4.12 -34.15
C VAL A 316 19.18 -3.60 -34.81
N ALA A 317 19.89 -2.65 -34.18
CA ALA A 317 21.15 -2.12 -34.71
C ALA A 317 22.23 -3.21 -34.84
N VAL A 318 22.34 -4.12 -33.87
CA VAL A 318 23.26 -5.27 -33.92
C VAL A 318 22.89 -6.22 -35.07
N ILE A 319 21.60 -6.52 -35.26
CA ILE A 319 21.15 -7.36 -36.38
C ILE A 319 21.46 -6.69 -37.72
N VAL A 320 21.18 -5.39 -37.87
CA VAL A 320 21.50 -4.64 -39.09
C VAL A 320 23.01 -4.66 -39.38
N LEU A 321 23.86 -4.45 -38.38
CA LEU A 321 25.32 -4.54 -38.53
C LEU A 321 25.78 -5.96 -38.91
N ALA A 322 25.18 -6.99 -38.31
CA ALA A 322 25.47 -8.39 -38.64
C ALA A 322 25.09 -8.70 -40.10
N VAL A 323 23.91 -8.27 -40.56
CA VAL A 323 23.46 -8.43 -41.96
C VAL A 323 24.38 -7.68 -42.93
N ILE A 324 24.79 -6.45 -42.61
CA ILE A 324 25.73 -5.68 -43.43
C ILE A 324 27.08 -6.40 -43.53
N LYS A 325 27.61 -6.93 -42.42
CA LYS A 325 28.85 -7.72 -42.43
C LYS A 325 28.72 -9.00 -43.26
N MET A 326 27.59 -9.71 -43.16
CA MET A 326 27.34 -10.92 -43.96
C MET A 326 27.28 -10.60 -45.46
N LYS A 327 26.59 -9.51 -45.86
CA LYS A 327 26.56 -9.07 -47.26
C LYS A 327 27.94 -8.68 -47.78
N ARG A 328 28.74 -7.97 -46.97
CA ARG A 328 30.11 -7.57 -47.34
C ARG A 328 31.08 -8.76 -47.40
N GLY A 329 30.97 -9.72 -46.49
CA GLY A 329 31.79 -10.94 -46.47
C GLY A 329 31.45 -11.91 -47.62
N GLY A 330 30.18 -12.02 -48.01
CA GLY A 330 29.77 -12.83 -49.15
C GLY A 330 30.23 -12.30 -50.51
N THR A 331 30.42 -10.99 -50.64
CA THR A 331 30.89 -10.37 -51.89
C THR A 331 32.42 -10.49 -52.06
N ALA A 332 33.17 -10.60 -50.96
CA ALA A 332 34.63 -10.78 -50.97
C ALA A 332 35.08 -12.24 -51.19
N ALA A 333 34.19 -13.21 -51.01
CA ALA A 333 34.48 -14.63 -51.25
C ALA A 333 34.16 -15.09 -52.69
N SER A 334 33.56 -14.21 -53.50
CA SER A 334 33.13 -14.47 -54.89
C SER A 334 33.89 -13.65 -55.94
N ALA A 335 35.02 -13.06 -55.57
CA ALA A 335 35.97 -12.38 -56.46
C ALA A 335 37.36 -13.04 -56.30
#